data_AF-A0A6G3XKG7-F1
#
_entry.id   AF-A0A6G3XKG7-F1
#
_cell.length_a   1.000
_cell.length_b   1.000
_cell.length_c   1.000
_cell.angle_alpha   90.00
_cell.angle_beta   90.00
_cell.angle_gamma   90.00
#
_symmetry.space_group_name_H-M   'P 1'
#
loop_
_entity.id
_entity.type
_entity.pdbx_description
1 polymer ?
#
loop_
_entity_poly.entity_id
_entity_poly.type
_entity_poly.pdbx_seq_one_letter_code
_entity_poly.pdbx_strand_id
1 'polypeptide(L)'
;TQALRSQAHEAANRLHTVVSLIELGRVEEAVDFATAELELAQVLTDRVVGAVEEPVLAALLLGKAAQGHERGVELVLAEDSLIDDGALPPSLAQRDLV
;
A
#
# COMPACT_ATOMS: atom_id res chain seq x y z
N THR A 1 18.20 -5.30 -15.57
CA THR A 1 18.34 -3.87 -15.95
C THR A 1 17.05 -3.26 -16.49
N GLN A 2 16.13 -4.02 -17.10
CA GLN A 2 14.82 -3.49 -17.54
C GLN A 2 13.90 -3.02 -16.41
N ALA A 3 13.85 -3.73 -15.27
CA ALA A 3 13.00 -3.36 -14.14
C ALA A 3 13.33 -1.96 -13.55
N LEU A 4 14.62 -1.68 -13.31
CA LEU A 4 15.09 -0.37 -12.85
C LEU A 4 14.78 0.74 -13.86
N ARG A 5 14.87 0.44 -15.16
CA ARG A 5 14.56 1.40 -16.22
C ARG A 5 13.05 1.67 -16.30
N SER A 6 12.22 0.64 -16.13
CA SER A 6 10.76 0.77 -16.09
C SER A 6 10.33 1.64 -14.91
N GLN A 7 10.87 1.40 -13.72
CA GLN A 7 10.60 2.24 -12.55
C GLN A 7 11.01 3.70 -12.76
N ALA A 8 12.19 3.94 -13.35
CA ALA A 8 12.62 5.30 -13.65
C ALA A 8 11.69 6.00 -14.65
N HIS A 9 11.18 5.27 -15.65
CA HIS A 9 10.20 5.80 -16.60
C HIS A 9 8.87 6.12 -15.93
N GLU A 10 8.39 5.27 -15.03
CA GLU A 10 7.15 5.49 -14.29
C GLU A 10 7.25 6.68 -13.32
N ALA A 11 8.36 6.80 -12.60
CA ALA A 11 8.65 7.95 -11.75
C ALA A 11 8.69 9.26 -12.56
N ALA A 12 9.29 9.24 -13.75
CA ALA A 12 9.32 10.38 -14.65
C ALA A 12 7.91 10.74 -15.15
N ASN A 13 7.08 9.76 -15.49
CA ASN A 13 5.70 9.98 -15.91
C ASN A 13 4.86 10.58 -14.77
N ARG A 14 5.02 10.11 -13.54
CA ARG A 14 4.33 10.68 -12.37
C ARG A 14 4.72 12.13 -12.11
N LEU A 15 6.02 12.43 -12.10
CA LEU A 15 6.50 13.80 -11.97
C LEU A 15 5.95 14.70 -13.07
N HIS A 16 5.91 14.22 -14.31
CA HIS A 16 5.34 14.96 -15.42
C HIS A 16 3.86 15.30 -15.18
N THR A 17 3.04 14.33 -14.75
CA THR A 17 1.62 14.57 -14.44
C THR A 17 1.44 15.61 -13.33
N VAL A 18 2.24 15.53 -12.25
CA VAL A 18 2.20 16.53 -11.16
C VAL A 18 2.54 17.92 -11.69
N VAL A 19 3.59 18.04 -12.51
CA VAL A 19 4.00 19.32 -13.12
C VAL A 19 2.88 19.86 -14.03
N SER A 20 2.28 19.03 -14.88
CA SER A 20 1.18 19.46 -15.74
C SER A 20 -0.05 19.93 -14.97
N LEU A 21 -0.39 19.28 -13.85
CA LEU A 21 -1.49 19.73 -13.00
C LEU A 21 -1.19 21.09 -12.37
N ILE A 22 0.05 21.33 -11.93
CA ILE A 22 0.50 22.63 -11.42
C ILE A 22 0.44 23.72 -12.51
N GLU A 23 0.93 23.43 -13.72
CA GLU A 23 0.91 24.37 -14.85
C GLU A 23 -0.51 24.76 -15.27
N LEU A 24 -1.48 23.85 -15.09
CA LEU A 24 -2.90 24.09 -15.35
C LEU A 24 -3.62 24.81 -14.18
N GLY A 25 -2.90 25.16 -13.10
CA GLY A 25 -3.47 25.77 -11.91
C GLY A 25 -4.29 24.82 -11.03
N ARG A 26 -4.22 23.51 -11.30
CA ARG A 26 -4.96 22.44 -10.59
C ARG A 26 -4.13 21.90 -9.43
N VAL A 27 -3.76 22.79 -8.51
CA VAL A 27 -2.79 22.50 -7.44
C VAL A 27 -3.31 21.44 -6.46
N GLU A 28 -4.60 21.49 -6.09
CA GLU A 28 -5.21 20.50 -5.19
C GLU A 28 -5.13 19.09 -5.80
N GLU A 29 -5.48 18.94 -7.08
CA GLU A 29 -5.39 17.66 -7.77
C GLU A 29 -3.94 17.16 -7.94
N ALA A 30 -2.97 18.07 -8.03
CA ALA A 30 -1.55 17.72 -8.06
C ALA A 30 -1.08 17.15 -6.72
N VAL A 31 -1.58 17.71 -5.60
CA VAL A 31 -1.31 17.21 -4.26
C VAL A 31 -1.93 15.83 -4.10
N ASP A 32 -3.22 15.67 -4.41
CA ASP A 32 -3.93 14.40 -4.31
C ASP A 32 -3.25 13.30 -5.16
N PHE A 33 -2.87 13.62 -6.40
CA PHE A 33 -2.18 12.67 -7.27
C PHE A 33 -0.79 12.29 -6.73
N ALA A 34 -0.07 13.23 -6.12
CA ALA A 34 1.24 12.96 -5.52
C ALA A 34 1.14 12.15 -4.22
N THR A 35 0.03 12.25 -3.49
CA THR A 35 -0.18 11.56 -2.22
C THR A 35 -1.02 10.30 -2.33
N ALA A 36 -1.65 10.00 -3.47
CA ALA A 36 -2.53 8.85 -3.64
C ALA A 36 -1.92 7.48 -3.25
N GLU A 37 -0.62 7.27 -3.50
CA GLU A 37 0.07 6.05 -3.02
C GLU A 37 0.27 6.04 -1.50
N LEU A 38 0.51 7.22 -0.91
CA LEU A 38 0.66 7.39 0.54
C LEU A 38 -0.69 7.22 1.25
N GLU A 39 -1.78 7.75 0.67
CA GLU A 39 -3.14 7.61 1.19
C GLU A 39 -3.64 6.16 1.12
N LEU A 40 -3.37 5.43 0.03
CA LEU A 40 -3.70 4.01 -0.03
C LEU A 40 -2.93 3.22 1.04
N ALA A 41 -1.65 3.54 1.24
CA ALA A 41 -0.85 2.93 2.31
C ALA A 41 -1.36 3.32 3.71
N GLN A 42 -1.80 4.55 3.94
CA GLN A 42 -2.37 5.01 5.21
C GLN A 42 -3.75 4.42 5.48
N VAL A 43 -4.65 4.38 4.50
CA VAL A 43 -5.99 3.74 4.62
C VAL A 43 -5.85 2.24 4.87
N LEU A 44 -4.92 1.57 4.20
CA LEU A 44 -4.62 0.17 4.49
C LEU A 44 -4.01 0.02 5.89
N THR A 45 -3.12 0.93 6.32
CA THR A 45 -2.55 0.91 7.67
C THR A 45 -3.64 1.11 8.73
N ASP A 46 -4.53 2.09 8.58
CA ASP A 46 -5.60 2.39 9.53
C ASP A 46 -6.63 1.26 9.59
N ARG A 47 -6.97 0.65 8.44
CA ARG A 47 -7.85 -0.53 8.40
C ARG A 47 -7.21 -1.75 9.02
N VAL A 48 -5.92 -1.94 8.82
CA VAL A 48 -5.20 -3.10 9.35
C VAL A 48 -4.91 -2.93 10.85
N VAL A 49 -4.49 -1.76 11.31
CA VAL A 49 -4.30 -1.44 12.74
C VAL A 49 -5.63 -1.46 13.49
N GLY A 50 -6.74 -1.08 12.85
CA GLY A 50 -8.07 -1.14 13.44
C GLY A 50 -8.74 -2.53 13.42
N ALA A 51 -8.31 -3.44 12.53
CA ALA A 51 -8.90 -4.78 12.39
C ALA A 51 -8.02 -5.92 12.91
N VAL A 52 -6.73 -5.67 13.16
CA VAL A 52 -5.75 -6.68 13.55
C VAL A 52 -4.90 -6.13 14.69
N GLU A 53 -5.12 -6.63 15.91
CA GLU A 53 -4.30 -6.26 17.08
C GLU A 53 -2.84 -6.77 16.98
N GLU A 54 -2.56 -7.66 16.02
CA GLU A 54 -1.27 -8.32 15.83
C GLU A 54 -0.37 -7.66 14.75
N PRO A 55 0.74 -6.99 15.14
CA PRO A 55 1.58 -6.21 14.21
C PRO A 55 2.22 -7.01 13.07
N VAL A 56 2.52 -8.29 13.30
CA VAL A 56 3.14 -9.16 12.28
C VAL A 56 2.16 -9.48 11.15
N LEU A 57 0.91 -9.78 11.52
CA LEU A 57 -0.14 -10.05 10.54
C LEU A 57 -0.51 -8.77 9.79
N ALA A 58 -0.52 -7.63 10.49
CA ALA A 58 -0.69 -6.33 9.87
C ALA A 58 0.35 -6.05 8.77
N ALA A 59 1.63 -6.23 9.10
CA ALA A 59 2.73 -6.06 8.15
C ALA A 59 2.65 -7.04 6.96
N LEU A 60 2.21 -8.28 7.19
CA LEU A 60 2.01 -9.27 6.13
C LEU A 60 0.90 -8.85 5.17
N LEU A 61 -0.26 -8.45 5.69
CA LEU A 61 -1.41 -8.02 4.90
C LEU A 61 -1.09 -6.78 4.05
N LEU A 62 -0.39 -5.80 4.63
CA LEU A 62 0.13 -4.64 3.90
C LEU A 62 1.06 -5.06 2.76
N GLY A 63 2.00 -5.98 3.01
CA GLY A 63 2.90 -6.50 1.99
C GLY A 63 2.17 -7.23 0.86
N LYS A 64 1.12 -7.99 1.18
CA LYS A 64 0.29 -8.69 0.19
C LYS A 64 -0.58 -7.72 -0.63
N ALA A 65 -1.12 -6.68 0.00
CA ALA A 65 -1.88 -5.65 -0.69
C ALA A 65 -0.99 -4.89 -1.70
N ALA A 66 0.22 -4.49 -1.28
CA ALA A 66 1.19 -3.84 -2.16
C ALA A 66 1.58 -4.74 -3.35
N GLN A 67 1.89 -6.01 -3.09
CA GLN A 67 2.19 -6.98 -4.15
C GLN A 67 1.00 -7.22 -5.10
N GLY A 68 -0.23 -7.20 -4.58
CA GLY A 68 -1.45 -7.27 -5.39
C GLY A 68 -1.56 -6.06 -6.32
N HIS A 69 -1.37 -4.86 -5.79
CA HIS A 69 -1.41 -3.61 -6.54
C HIS A 69 -0.39 -3.60 -7.70
N GLU A 70 0.86 -4.00 -7.43
CA GLU A 70 1.89 -4.16 -8.47
C GLU A 70 1.51 -5.13 -9.60
N ARG A 71 0.60 -6.08 -9.31
CA ARG A 71 0.12 -7.09 -10.25
C ARG A 71 -1.28 -6.80 -10.80
N GLY A 72 -1.88 -5.68 -10.43
CA GLY A 72 -3.26 -5.34 -10.82
C GLY A 72 -4.33 -6.24 -10.19
N VAL A 73 -4.04 -6.84 -9.03
CA VAL A 73 -4.95 -7.71 -8.27
C VAL A 73 -5.38 -7.00 -7.00
N GLU A 74 -6.68 -6.94 -6.75
CA GLU A 74 -7.26 -6.36 -5.53
C GLU A 74 -7.28 -7.40 -4.40
N LEU A 75 -6.79 -7.01 -3.22
CA LEU A 75 -6.90 -7.78 -1.98
C LEU A 75 -8.02 -7.17 -1.12
N VAL A 76 -9.08 -7.93 -0.88
CA VAL A 76 -10.22 -7.52 -0.06
C VAL A 76 -10.27 -8.36 1.20
N LEU A 77 -10.38 -7.70 2.37
CA LEU A 77 -10.69 -8.35 3.64
C LEU A 77 -12.20 -8.29 3.86
N ALA A 78 -12.82 -9.44 4.14
CA ALA A 78 -14.24 -9.51 4.46
C ALA A 78 -14.50 -8.89 5.84
N GLU A 79 -15.65 -8.26 6.04
CA GLU A 79 -15.98 -7.57 7.31
C GLU A 79 -16.01 -8.52 8.53
N ASP A 80 -16.20 -9.82 8.31
CA ASP A 80 -16.17 -10.88 9.32
C ASP A 80 -14.78 -11.52 9.50
N SER A 81 -13.74 -10.95 8.88
CA SER A 81 -12.35 -11.40 9.05
C SER A 81 -11.88 -11.03 10.45
N LEU A 82 -11.64 -12.04 11.28
CA LEU A 82 -11.25 -11.90 12.68
C LEU A 82 -10.08 -12.83 13.01
N ILE A 83 -9.18 -12.35 13.86
CA ILE A 83 -8.11 -13.13 14.50
C ILE A 83 -8.23 -12.86 15.99
N ASP A 84 -8.32 -13.94 16.79
CA ASP A 84 -8.36 -13.83 18.25
C ASP A 84 -7.00 -13.41 18.81
N ASP A 85 -7.01 -12.60 19.87
CA ASP A 85 -5.80 -12.21 20.60
C ASP A 85 -5.03 -13.44 21.10
N GLY A 86 -3.75 -13.52 20.77
CA GLY A 86 -2.90 -14.66 21.14
C GLY A 86 -3.07 -15.91 20.28
N ALA A 87 -3.85 -15.84 19.18
CA ALA A 87 -3.88 -16.90 18.16
C ALA A 87 -2.52 -17.08 17.46
N LEU A 88 -1.69 -16.02 17.45
CA LEU A 88 -0.34 -16.07 16.92
C LEU A 88 0.67 -16.32 18.05
N PRO A 89 1.59 -17.29 17.89
CA PRO A 89 2.66 -17.45 18.86
C PRO A 89 3.57 -16.22 18.82
N PRO A 90 4.06 -15.72 19.96
CA PRO A 90 4.89 -14.52 20.04
C PRO A 90 6.24 -14.67 19.32
N SER A 91 6.63 -15.89 18.97
CA SER A 91 7.84 -16.21 18.20
C SER A 91 7.64 -16.14 16.69
N LEU A 92 6.41 -15.93 16.20
CA LEU A 92 6.11 -15.95 14.77
C LEU A 92 6.66 -14.69 14.10
N ALA A 93 7.72 -14.84 13.31
CA ALA A 93 8.25 -13.74 12.51
C ALA A 93 7.54 -13.66 11.16
N GLN A 94 7.51 -12.48 10.56
CA GLN A 94 6.96 -12.27 9.21
C GLN A 94 7.54 -13.25 8.17
N ARG A 95 8.81 -13.63 8.34
CA ARG A 95 9.53 -14.55 7.44
C ARG A 95 9.03 -16.00 7.51
N ASP A 96 8.30 -16.37 8.55
CA ASP A 96 7.76 -17.73 8.74
C ASP A 96 6.39 -17.91 8.08
N LEU A 97 5.80 -16.82 7.56
CA LEU A 97 4.48 -16.76 6.93
C LEU A 97 4.53 -16.72 5.39
N VAL A 98 5.72 -16.90 4.79
CA VAL A 98 5.98 -16.73 3.35
C VAL A 98 6.52 -18.00 2.71
#